data_AF-A0AAN8V6R9-F1
#
_entry.id   AF-A0AAN8V6R9-F1
#
_cell.length_a   1.000
_cell.length_b   1.000
_cell.length_c   1.000
_cell.angle_alpha   90.00
_cell.angle_beta   90.00
_cell.angle_gamma   90.00
#
_symmetry.space_group_name_H-M   'P 1'
#
loop_
_entity.id
_entity.type
_entity.pdbx_description
1 polymer ?
#
loop_
_entity_poly.entity_id
_entity_poly.type
_entity_poly.pdbx_seq_one_letter_code
_entity_poly.pdbx_strand_id
1 'polypeptide(L)'
;PLFETVKDLREAGSVIRKLLSIDWYREHLVDNHNGKQEVMVGYSDSGKDAGRFTAAWELYKAQEDIVAAFKEYDMYSMGVEGVLVEGTLRSTEQGEMVQAKFGLPQTAVRQLEIYTTAVLLATLCPPHPPREEKWCTLMVEISKLSRQCYRSTVYENPEFLSYFQEATPQAELGFLNIGSRPTRRKSSVGIGHLRAIPWVFAWTQTRFVLPAWLGVGAGVKGVCEKGHTEDLKAMYNEWPFFQSTVDLIEMVLGESRHSYSQAL
;
A
#
# COMPACT_ATOMS: atom_id res chain seq x y z
N PRO A 1 13.95 3.06 -9.12
CA PRO A 1 12.97 2.19 -9.84
C PRO A 1 11.58 2.30 -9.19
N LEU A 2 10.49 2.02 -9.90
CA LEU A 2 9.13 1.93 -9.34
C LEU A 2 8.66 0.47 -9.34
N PHE A 3 8.35 -0.07 -8.17
CA PHE A 3 7.80 -1.42 -8.00
C PHE A 3 6.29 -1.32 -7.71
N GLU A 4 5.43 -1.66 -8.68
CA GLU A 4 3.97 -1.44 -8.60
C GLU A 4 3.18 -2.70 -8.18
N THR A 5 3.68 -3.90 -8.47
CA THR A 5 2.95 -5.15 -8.20
C THR A 5 3.54 -5.92 -7.02
N VAL A 6 2.76 -6.85 -6.45
CA VAL A 6 3.27 -7.72 -5.37
C VAL A 6 4.47 -8.56 -5.82
N LYS A 7 4.51 -8.99 -7.09
CA LYS A 7 5.66 -9.72 -7.62
C LYS A 7 6.90 -8.82 -7.63
N ASP A 8 6.74 -7.59 -8.12
CA ASP A 8 7.82 -6.61 -8.21
C ASP A 8 8.35 -6.24 -6.81
N LEU A 9 7.45 -6.06 -5.83
CA LEU A 9 7.82 -5.78 -4.43
C LEU A 9 8.65 -6.93 -3.82
N ARG A 10 8.28 -8.19 -4.09
CA ARG A 10 9.04 -9.36 -3.60
C ARG A 10 10.41 -9.51 -4.24
N GLU A 11 10.57 -9.04 -5.48
CA GLU A 11 11.84 -9.08 -6.20
C GLU A 11 12.68 -7.81 -5.98
N ALA A 12 12.13 -6.78 -5.33
CA ALA A 12 12.74 -5.46 -5.23
C ALA A 12 14.15 -5.50 -4.63
N GLY A 13 14.35 -6.14 -3.48
CA GLY A 13 15.68 -6.23 -2.88
C GLY A 13 16.66 -7.02 -3.74
N SER A 14 16.23 -8.10 -4.41
CA SER A 14 17.08 -8.83 -5.36
C SER A 14 17.50 -7.97 -6.56
N VAL A 15 16.58 -7.18 -7.12
CA VAL A 15 16.87 -6.24 -8.21
C VAL A 15 17.86 -5.17 -7.75
N ILE A 16 17.68 -4.60 -6.56
CA ILE A 16 18.62 -3.62 -6.00
C ILE A 16 20.00 -4.25 -5.79
N ARG A 17 20.11 -5.44 -5.18
CA ARG A 17 21.39 -6.15 -5.03
C ARG A 17 22.08 -6.39 -6.37
N LYS A 18 21.35 -6.76 -7.42
CA LYS A 18 21.90 -6.96 -8.76
C LYS A 18 22.42 -5.65 -9.35
N LEU A 19 21.69 -4.54 -9.20
CA LEU A 19 22.17 -3.23 -9.65
C LEU A 19 23.42 -2.82 -8.88
N LEU A 20 23.39 -2.93 -7.55
CA LEU A 20 24.51 -2.60 -6.69
C LEU A 20 25.70 -3.55 -6.88
N SER A 21 25.53 -4.78 -7.37
CA SER A 21 26.66 -5.65 -7.70
C SER A 21 27.48 -5.18 -8.92
N ILE A 22 26.95 -4.25 -9.72
CA ILE A 22 27.64 -3.71 -10.90
C ILE A 22 28.53 -2.54 -10.45
N ASP A 23 29.85 -2.69 -10.59
CA ASP A 23 30.83 -1.68 -10.15
C ASP A 23 30.57 -0.32 -10.79
N TRP A 24 30.36 -0.29 -12.11
CA TRP A 24 30.01 0.94 -12.84
C TRP A 24 28.77 1.65 -12.26
N TYR A 25 27.77 0.89 -11.81
CA TYR A 25 26.54 1.48 -11.25
C TYR A 25 26.82 2.09 -9.88
N ARG A 26 27.60 1.43 -9.03
CA ARG A 26 27.99 1.99 -7.71
C ARG A 26 28.85 3.24 -7.88
N GLU A 27 29.84 3.20 -8.77
CA GLU A 27 30.69 4.36 -9.10
C GLU A 27 29.82 5.52 -9.61
N HIS A 28 28.90 5.25 -10.53
CA HIS A 28 27.96 6.26 -11.02
C HIS A 28 27.13 6.89 -9.90
N LEU A 29 26.63 6.09 -8.94
CA LEU A 29 25.89 6.59 -7.78
C LEU A 29 26.77 7.45 -6.86
N VAL A 30 28.02 7.06 -6.61
CA VAL A 30 28.95 7.84 -5.79
C VAL A 30 29.26 9.18 -6.46
N ASP A 31 29.64 9.15 -7.73
CA ASP A 31 30.12 10.32 -8.46
C ASP A 31 29.01 11.33 -8.79
N ASN A 32 27.78 10.86 -9.03
CA ASN A 32 26.69 11.69 -9.54
C ASN A 32 25.52 11.86 -8.56
N HIS A 33 25.41 11.00 -7.55
CA HIS A 33 24.26 10.95 -6.65
C HIS A 33 24.65 10.85 -5.17
N ASN A 34 25.91 11.16 -4.82
CA ASN A 34 26.44 11.12 -3.45
C ASN A 34 26.22 9.76 -2.77
N GLY A 35 26.30 8.67 -3.53
CA GLY A 35 26.07 7.31 -3.05
C GLY A 35 24.61 6.98 -2.74
N LYS A 36 23.66 7.76 -3.28
CA LYS A 36 22.23 7.62 -2.97
C LYS A 36 21.42 7.16 -4.16
N GLN A 37 20.46 6.28 -3.91
CA GLN A 37 19.48 5.83 -4.92
C GLN A 37 18.06 6.01 -4.39
N GLU A 38 17.17 6.51 -5.26
CA GLU A 38 15.74 6.58 -4.94
C GLU A 38 14.99 5.34 -5.45
N VAL A 39 14.10 4.81 -4.62
CA VAL A 39 13.25 3.66 -4.93
C VAL A 39 11.80 4.01 -4.60
N MET A 40 10.92 3.97 -5.60
CA MET A 40 9.50 4.23 -5.46
C MET A 40 8.75 2.91 -5.30
N VAL A 41 7.72 2.89 -4.45
CA VAL A 41 6.94 1.68 -4.14
C VAL A 41 5.44 1.98 -4.23
N GLY A 42 4.75 1.30 -5.14
CA GLY A 42 3.36 1.58 -5.44
C GLY A 42 2.39 0.84 -4.53
N TYR A 43 1.68 1.58 -3.66
CA TYR A 43 0.66 1.01 -2.76
C TYR A 43 -0.66 0.67 -3.48
N SER A 44 -1.19 1.58 -4.28
CA SER A 44 -2.54 1.46 -4.85
C SER A 44 -2.65 0.37 -5.92
N ASP A 45 -1.65 0.23 -6.78
CA ASP A 45 -1.62 -0.84 -7.80
C ASP A 45 -1.42 -2.22 -7.16
N SER A 46 -0.57 -2.33 -6.12
CA SER A 46 -0.42 -3.55 -5.31
C SER A 46 -1.72 -3.94 -4.61
N GLY A 47 -2.43 -2.96 -4.05
CA GLY A 47 -3.74 -3.16 -3.41
C GLY A 47 -4.80 -3.68 -4.39
N LYS A 48 -4.77 -3.23 -5.65
CA LYS A 48 -5.65 -3.73 -6.72
C LYS A 48 -5.28 -5.15 -7.18
N ASP A 49 -4.02 -5.56 -7.12
CA ASP A 49 -3.60 -6.91 -7.52
C ASP A 49 -3.95 -7.98 -6.47
N ALA A 50 -3.75 -7.65 -5.19
CA ALA A 50 -3.76 -8.66 -4.13
C ALA A 50 -4.64 -8.32 -2.90
N GLY A 51 -5.31 -7.17 -2.89
CA GLY A 51 -6.02 -6.66 -1.72
C GLY A 51 -5.12 -5.82 -0.81
N ARG A 52 -5.75 -4.90 -0.06
CA ARG A 52 -5.06 -3.88 0.73
C ARG A 52 -4.12 -4.44 1.80
N PHE A 53 -4.56 -5.45 2.55
CA PHE A 53 -3.77 -6.06 3.62
C PHE A 53 -2.51 -6.74 3.10
N THR A 54 -2.66 -7.57 2.06
CA THR A 54 -1.51 -8.21 1.41
C THR A 54 -0.56 -7.19 0.83
N ALA A 55 -1.06 -6.14 0.17
CA ALA A 55 -0.22 -5.08 -0.35
C ALA A 55 0.58 -4.37 0.76
N ALA A 56 -0.05 -4.04 1.89
CA ALA A 56 0.62 -3.42 3.03
C ALA A 56 1.74 -4.33 3.59
N TRP A 57 1.47 -5.63 3.74
CA TRP A 57 2.48 -6.58 4.24
C TRP A 57 3.65 -6.79 3.27
N GLU A 58 3.36 -6.90 1.97
CA GLU A 58 4.41 -7.06 0.96
C GLU A 58 5.25 -5.77 0.82
N LEU A 59 4.63 -4.61 0.99
CA LEU A 59 5.33 -3.32 1.02
C LEU A 59 6.29 -3.22 2.21
N TYR A 60 5.83 -3.59 3.42
CA TYR A 60 6.65 -3.61 4.63
C TYR A 60 7.90 -4.48 4.43
N LYS A 61 7.72 -5.72 3.96
CA LYS A 61 8.84 -6.65 3.69
C LYS A 61 9.78 -6.13 2.60
N ALA A 62 9.23 -5.57 1.51
CA ALA A 62 10.03 -5.02 0.43
C ALA A 62 10.90 -3.86 0.92
N GLN A 63 10.37 -2.99 1.78
CA GLN A 63 11.11 -1.89 2.39
C GLN A 63 12.26 -2.40 3.27
N GLU A 64 12.02 -3.38 4.14
CA GLU A 64 13.09 -4.01 4.95
C GLU A 64 14.18 -4.63 4.06
N ASP A 65 13.78 -5.37 3.01
CA ASP A 65 14.71 -6.04 2.09
C ASP A 65 15.52 -5.05 1.23
N ILE A 66 14.88 -3.96 0.76
CA ILE A 66 15.57 -2.88 0.05
C ILE A 66 16.60 -2.22 0.97
N VAL A 67 16.21 -1.86 2.20
CA VAL A 67 17.14 -1.23 3.17
C VAL A 67 18.30 -2.17 3.50
N ALA A 68 18.04 -3.47 3.67
CA ALA A 68 19.09 -4.47 3.88
C ALA A 68 20.03 -4.56 2.66
N ALA A 69 19.49 -4.57 1.44
CA ALA A 69 20.28 -4.60 0.22
C ALA A 69 21.21 -3.39 0.08
N PHE A 70 20.78 -2.19 0.48
CA PHE A 70 21.64 -1.01 0.48
C PHE A 70 22.75 -1.08 1.53
N LYS A 71 22.45 -1.56 2.74
CA LYS A 71 23.44 -1.76 3.82
C LYS A 71 24.55 -2.74 3.45
N GLU A 72 24.24 -3.79 2.68
CA GLU A 72 25.23 -4.78 2.23
C GLU A 72 26.34 -4.19 1.35
N TYR A 73 26.06 -3.08 0.65
CA TYR A 73 27.00 -2.42 -0.25
C TYR A 73 27.48 -1.05 0.28
N ASP A 74 27.22 -0.75 1.56
CA ASP A 74 27.54 0.55 2.19
C ASP A 74 26.99 1.75 1.39
N MET A 75 25.78 1.59 0.85
CA MET A 75 25.07 2.61 0.07
C MET A 75 23.76 2.99 0.77
N TYR A 76 23.14 4.10 0.35
CA TYR A 76 21.95 4.63 1.00
C TYR A 76 20.74 4.71 0.05
N SER A 77 19.58 4.23 0.50
CA SER A 77 18.31 4.52 -0.17
C SER A 77 17.76 5.87 0.27
N MET A 78 17.47 6.78 -0.66
CA MET A 78 16.65 7.96 -0.35
C MET A 78 15.18 7.64 -0.56
N GLY A 79 14.38 7.95 0.46
CA GLY A 79 12.93 8.07 0.36
C GLY A 79 12.27 6.93 -0.40
N VAL A 80 12.08 5.79 0.28
CA VAL A 80 11.11 4.82 -0.19
C VAL A 80 9.73 5.43 0.02
N GLU A 81 8.89 5.49 -1.01
CA GLU A 81 7.56 6.11 -0.91
C GLU A 81 6.79 5.52 0.29
N GLY A 82 6.51 6.35 1.31
CA GLY A 82 5.87 5.92 2.55
C GLY A 82 6.78 5.35 3.66
N VAL A 83 8.11 5.37 3.51
CA VAL A 83 9.06 5.00 4.57
C VAL A 83 10.18 6.01 4.77
N LEU A 84 10.49 6.20 6.05
CA LEU A 84 11.50 7.06 6.61
C LEU A 84 12.85 6.35 6.55
N VAL A 85 13.77 6.88 5.74
CA VAL A 85 15.16 6.41 5.71
C VAL A 85 16.06 7.58 6.06
N GLU A 86 16.74 7.46 7.20
CA GLU A 86 17.87 8.30 7.62
C GLU A 86 17.65 9.80 7.42
N GLY A 87 16.57 10.33 8.00
CA GLY A 87 16.25 11.76 7.96
C GLY A 87 15.62 12.24 6.64
N THR A 88 15.30 11.36 5.70
CA THR A 88 14.63 11.71 4.44
C THR A 88 13.22 11.13 4.35
N LEU A 89 12.27 11.95 3.89
CA LEU A 89 10.91 11.54 3.55
C LEU A 89 10.58 12.07 2.15
N ARG A 90 10.13 11.17 1.28
CA ARG A 90 9.51 11.52 0.01
C ARG A 90 8.14 10.84 -0.06
N SER A 91 7.09 11.64 -0.19
CA SER A 91 5.71 11.18 -0.24
C SER A 91 4.98 11.89 -1.37
N THR A 92 4.19 11.15 -2.13
CA THR A 92 3.31 11.72 -3.15
C THR A 92 2.00 12.16 -2.49
N GLU A 93 1.67 13.44 -2.57
CA GLU A 93 0.39 13.98 -2.12
C GLU A 93 -0.67 13.85 -3.21
N GLN A 94 -1.80 13.21 -2.89
CA GLN A 94 -2.92 13.10 -3.80
C GLN A 94 -3.65 14.43 -3.95
N GLY A 95 -4.03 14.77 -5.18
CA GLY A 95 -4.62 16.08 -5.52
C GLY A 95 -5.87 16.42 -4.72
N GLU A 96 -6.72 15.42 -4.48
CA GLU A 96 -7.94 15.53 -3.66
C GLU A 96 -7.66 15.89 -2.20
N MET A 97 -6.47 15.58 -1.68
CA MET A 97 -6.06 15.87 -0.31
C MET A 97 -5.32 17.20 -0.17
N VAL A 98 -4.85 17.80 -1.28
CA VAL A 98 -4.04 19.03 -1.24
C VAL A 98 -4.79 20.17 -0.56
N GLN A 99 -6.06 20.37 -0.91
CA GLN A 99 -6.87 21.42 -0.29
C GLN A 99 -7.07 21.17 1.21
N ALA A 100 -7.28 19.92 1.62
CA ALA A 100 -7.48 19.56 3.02
C ALA A 100 -6.19 19.74 3.85
N LYS A 101 -5.03 19.40 3.28
CA LYS A 101 -3.73 19.45 3.97
C LYS A 101 -3.05 20.82 3.92
N PHE A 102 -3.21 21.56 2.82
CA PHE A 102 -2.44 22.77 2.53
C PHE A 102 -3.29 23.98 2.13
N GLY A 103 -4.62 23.85 2.11
CA GLY A 103 -5.52 24.93 1.68
C GLY A 103 -5.55 26.14 2.62
N LEU A 104 -5.18 25.96 3.90
CA LEU A 104 -5.04 27.05 4.87
C LEU A 104 -3.62 27.05 5.46
N PRO A 105 -3.01 28.23 5.68
CA PRO A 105 -1.65 28.33 6.22
C PRO A 105 -1.47 27.59 7.56
N GLN A 106 -2.45 27.66 8.47
CA GLN A 106 -2.37 26.99 9.76
C GLN A 106 -2.35 25.46 9.61
N THR A 107 -3.21 24.91 8.74
CA THR A 107 -3.25 23.48 8.45
C THR A 107 -1.98 23.02 7.75
N ALA A 108 -1.45 23.82 6.82
CA ALA A 108 -0.19 23.54 6.14
C ALA A 108 0.98 23.45 7.13
N VAL A 109 1.11 24.41 8.05
CA VAL A 109 2.16 24.38 9.10
C VAL A 109 2.00 23.14 9.96
N ARG A 110 0.78 22.80 10.38
CA ARG A 110 0.52 21.59 11.17
C ARG A 110 0.89 20.32 10.41
N GLN A 111 0.61 20.27 9.10
CA GLN A 111 0.96 19.12 8.28
C GLN A 111 2.48 18.94 8.15
N LEU A 112 3.21 20.03 7.95
CA LEU A 112 4.68 20.03 7.91
C LEU A 112 5.29 19.68 9.27
N GLU A 113 4.68 20.13 10.37
CA GLU A 113 5.07 19.77 11.73
C GLU A 113 4.94 18.25 11.96
N ILE A 114 3.81 17.66 11.53
CA ILE A 114 3.58 16.21 11.62
C ILE A 114 4.63 15.45 10.81
N TYR A 115 4.91 15.86 9.56
CA TYR A 115 5.92 15.21 8.73
C TYR A 115 7.31 15.31 9.34
N THR A 116 7.71 16.50 9.79
CA THR A 116 9.03 16.72 10.40
C THR A 116 9.18 15.91 11.68
N THR A 117 8.16 15.90 12.54
CA THR A 117 8.16 15.14 13.80
C THR A 117 8.22 13.64 13.55
N ALA A 118 7.44 13.13 12.59
CA ALA A 118 7.47 11.72 12.21
C ALA A 118 8.86 11.31 11.72
N VAL A 119 9.50 12.14 10.87
CA VAL A 119 10.87 11.89 10.39
C VAL A 119 11.87 11.82 11.53
N LEU A 120 11.83 12.79 12.44
CA LEU A 120 12.73 12.84 13.58
C LEU A 120 12.53 11.64 14.50
N LEU A 121 11.27 11.30 14.84
CA LEU A 121 10.96 10.16 15.68
C LEU A 121 11.41 8.84 15.05
N ALA A 122 11.13 8.59 13.77
CA ALA A 122 11.57 7.36 13.12
C ALA A 122 13.09 7.25 12.98
N THR A 123 13.79 8.39 12.83
CA THR A 123 15.25 8.42 12.70
C THR A 123 15.93 8.23 14.05
N LEU A 124 15.42 8.86 15.13
CA LEU A 124 16.02 8.82 16.46
C LEU A 124 15.54 7.65 17.32
N CYS A 125 14.30 7.21 17.11
CA CYS A 125 13.62 6.15 17.86
C CYS A 125 12.97 5.16 16.88
N PRO A 126 13.76 4.36 16.14
CA PRO A 126 13.21 3.43 15.17
C PRO A 126 12.25 2.44 15.86
N PRO A 127 11.13 2.08 15.22
CA PRO A 127 10.18 1.13 15.79
C PRO A 127 10.87 -0.22 16.02
N HIS A 128 10.51 -0.88 17.12
CA HIS A 128 11.04 -2.21 17.39
C HIS A 128 10.56 -3.20 16.32
N PRO A 129 11.44 -4.11 15.86
CA PRO A 129 11.01 -5.22 15.02
C PRO A 129 9.94 -6.05 15.77
N PRO A 130 9.12 -6.84 15.05
CA PRO A 130 8.15 -7.71 15.68
C PRO A 130 8.83 -8.56 16.75
N ARG A 131 8.26 -8.55 17.97
CA ARG A 131 8.85 -9.16 19.17
C ARG A 131 9.06 -10.66 19.00
N GLU A 132 8.15 -11.31 18.27
CA GLU A 132 8.15 -12.74 18.07
C GLU A 132 8.12 -13.08 16.58
N GLU A 133 8.98 -14.00 16.15
CA GLU A 133 9.03 -14.50 14.76
C GLU A 133 7.70 -15.12 14.32
N LYS A 134 6.90 -15.61 15.29
CA LYS A 134 5.54 -16.10 15.05
C LYS A 134 4.64 -15.03 14.44
N TRP A 135 4.80 -13.73 14.77
CA TRP A 135 3.95 -12.66 14.23
C TRP A 135 4.16 -12.48 12.72
N CYS A 136 5.40 -12.57 12.25
CA CYS A 136 5.70 -12.58 10.81
C CYS A 136 5.04 -13.78 10.12
N THR A 137 5.06 -14.95 10.76
CA THR A 137 4.41 -16.16 10.24
C THR A 137 2.90 -15.99 10.15
N LEU A 138 2.27 -15.42 11.18
CA LEU A 138 0.84 -15.09 11.17
C LEU A 138 0.51 -14.08 10.06
N MET A 139 1.32 -13.03 9.89
CA MET A 139 1.13 -12.05 8.80
C MET A 139 1.19 -12.68 7.41
N VAL A 140 2.12 -13.61 7.19
CA VAL A 140 2.18 -14.38 5.93
C VAL A 140 0.91 -15.19 5.72
N GLU A 141 0.37 -15.79 6.79
CA GLU A 141 -0.87 -16.56 6.72
C GLU A 141 -2.10 -15.68 6.42
N ILE A 142 -2.28 -14.60 7.17
CA ILE A 142 -3.38 -13.63 6.95
C ILE A 142 -3.29 -13.09 5.53
N SER A 143 -2.09 -12.73 5.07
CA SER A 143 -1.86 -12.24 3.72
C SER A 143 -2.22 -13.26 2.65
N LYS A 144 -1.88 -14.55 2.84
CA LYS A 144 -2.24 -15.61 1.89
C LYS A 144 -3.75 -15.79 1.77
N LEU A 145 -4.44 -15.89 2.91
CA LEU A 145 -5.89 -16.06 2.96
C LEU A 145 -6.64 -14.82 2.43
N SER A 146 -6.18 -13.63 2.80
CA SER A 146 -6.75 -12.36 2.33
C SER A 146 -6.62 -12.23 0.82
N ARG A 147 -5.43 -12.51 0.27
CA ARG A 147 -5.18 -12.49 -1.17
C ARG A 147 -6.05 -13.50 -1.92
N GLN A 148 -6.18 -14.71 -1.38
CA GLN A 148 -6.99 -15.76 -2.00
C GLN A 148 -8.45 -15.31 -2.11
N CYS A 149 -9.04 -14.83 -1.00
CA CYS A 149 -10.42 -14.31 -0.98
C CYS A 149 -10.62 -13.09 -1.90
N TYR A 150 -9.64 -12.18 -1.92
CA TYR A 150 -9.67 -11.03 -2.81
C TYR A 150 -9.67 -11.46 -4.29
N ARG A 151 -8.76 -12.35 -4.68
CA ARG A 151 -8.62 -12.78 -6.08
C ARG A 151 -9.76 -13.67 -6.54
N SER A 152 -10.25 -14.56 -5.67
CA SER A 152 -11.40 -15.39 -5.98
C SER A 152 -12.63 -14.54 -6.30
N THR A 153 -12.77 -13.40 -5.63
CA THR A 153 -13.89 -12.47 -5.82
C THR A 153 -13.68 -11.54 -7.01
N VAL A 154 -12.50 -10.92 -7.16
CA VAL A 154 -12.27 -9.83 -8.13
C VAL A 154 -11.82 -10.34 -9.50
N TYR A 155 -11.04 -11.42 -9.55
CA TYR A 155 -10.40 -11.90 -10.79
C TYR A 155 -10.92 -13.25 -11.28
N GLU A 156 -11.32 -14.13 -10.37
CA GLU A 156 -11.74 -15.50 -10.73
C GLU A 156 -13.26 -15.63 -10.88
N ASN A 157 -14.04 -14.76 -10.22
CA ASN A 157 -15.50 -14.75 -10.37
C ASN A 157 -15.90 -14.09 -11.72
N PRO A 158 -16.51 -14.84 -12.66
CA PRO A 158 -16.90 -14.29 -13.96
C PRO A 158 -18.00 -13.22 -13.86
N GLU A 159 -18.84 -13.25 -12.83
CA GLU A 159 -19.96 -12.32 -12.62
C GLU A 159 -19.51 -11.00 -11.96
N PHE A 160 -18.28 -10.95 -11.45
CA PHE A 160 -17.82 -9.77 -10.72
C PHE A 160 -17.68 -8.55 -11.63
N LEU A 161 -17.29 -8.75 -12.89
CA LEU A 161 -17.13 -7.66 -13.84
C LEU A 161 -18.47 -6.98 -14.18
N SER A 162 -19.52 -7.77 -14.43
CA SER A 162 -20.88 -7.23 -14.65
C SER A 162 -21.39 -6.53 -13.40
N TYR A 163 -21.22 -7.15 -12.23
CA TYR A 163 -21.58 -6.53 -10.95
C TYR A 163 -20.86 -5.19 -10.74
N PHE A 164 -19.55 -5.12 -10.99
CA PHE A 164 -18.79 -3.89 -10.86
C PHE A 164 -19.28 -2.78 -11.80
N GLN A 165 -19.66 -3.12 -13.03
CA GLN A 165 -20.16 -2.15 -14.00
C GLN A 165 -21.56 -1.64 -13.67
N GLU A 166 -22.42 -2.49 -13.10
CA GLU A 166 -23.79 -2.12 -12.74
C GLU A 166 -23.87 -1.43 -11.37
N ALA A 167 -23.10 -1.92 -10.40
CA ALA A 167 -23.15 -1.42 -9.02
C ALA A 167 -22.34 -0.13 -8.81
N THR A 168 -21.47 0.27 -9.75
CA THR A 168 -20.62 1.46 -9.62
C THR A 168 -20.72 2.35 -10.86
N PRO A 169 -20.56 3.68 -10.73
CA PRO A 169 -20.63 4.60 -11.87
C PRO A 169 -19.37 4.55 -12.76
N GLN A 170 -18.68 3.41 -12.85
CA GLN A 170 -17.40 3.30 -13.56
C GLN A 170 -17.53 3.66 -15.04
N ALA A 171 -18.62 3.24 -15.69
CA ALA A 171 -18.86 3.51 -17.09
C ALA A 171 -19.01 5.03 -17.33
N GLU A 172 -19.82 5.68 -16.51
CA GLU A 172 -20.11 7.11 -16.52
C GLU A 172 -18.87 7.94 -16.25
N LEU A 173 -18.05 7.53 -15.29
CA LEU A 173 -16.77 8.17 -14.96
C LEU A 173 -15.79 8.21 -16.14
N GLY A 174 -15.88 7.25 -17.06
CA GLY A 174 -15.09 7.25 -18.29
C GLY A 174 -15.51 8.33 -19.29
N PHE A 175 -16.76 8.80 -19.22
CA PHE A 175 -17.31 9.85 -20.10
C PHE A 175 -17.16 11.26 -19.51
N LEU A 176 -16.91 11.36 -18.21
CA LEU A 176 -16.72 12.64 -17.53
C LEU A 176 -15.27 13.11 -17.64
N ASN A 177 -15.06 14.39 -18.01
CA ASN A 177 -13.74 15.02 -18.08
C ASN A 177 -13.16 15.37 -16.68
N ILE A 178 -13.24 14.44 -15.73
CA ILE A 178 -12.76 14.62 -14.35
C ILE A 178 -11.25 14.33 -14.25
N GLY A 179 -10.69 13.54 -15.18
CA GLY A 179 -9.27 13.20 -15.21
C GLY A 179 -8.61 13.51 -16.55
N SER A 180 -7.32 13.90 -16.51
CA SER A 180 -6.51 14.12 -17.72
C SER A 180 -6.00 12.82 -18.37
N ARG A 181 -6.19 11.67 -17.70
CA ARG A 181 -5.68 10.36 -18.13
C ARG A 181 -6.82 9.38 -18.41
N PRO A 182 -6.70 8.53 -19.45
CA PRO A 182 -7.68 7.49 -19.71
C PRO A 182 -7.74 6.47 -18.57
N THR A 183 -8.95 6.01 -18.25
CA THR A 183 -9.24 5.13 -17.11
C THR A 183 -8.62 3.72 -17.24
N ARG A 184 -8.32 3.28 -18.46
CA ARG A 184 -7.72 1.96 -18.77
C ARG A 184 -6.37 2.10 -19.47
N ARG A 185 -5.48 1.11 -19.29
CA ARG A 185 -4.18 1.04 -19.99
C ARG A 185 -4.31 0.45 -21.43
N LYS A 186 -5.32 -0.39 -21.69
CA LYS A 186 -5.68 -0.98 -23.01
C LYS A 186 -7.22 -1.10 -23.13
N SER A 187 -7.76 -1.26 -24.34
CA SER A 187 -9.22 -1.36 -24.61
C SER A 187 -9.88 -2.67 -24.15
N SER A 188 -9.15 -3.58 -23.49
CA SER A 188 -9.68 -4.86 -23.02
C SER A 188 -10.57 -4.71 -21.77
N VAL A 189 -11.53 -5.63 -21.65
CA VAL A 189 -12.70 -5.49 -20.75
C VAL A 189 -12.37 -5.83 -19.28
N GLY A 190 -11.27 -6.51 -18.97
CA GLY A 190 -10.97 -6.99 -17.61
C GLY A 190 -10.41 -5.98 -16.60
N ILE A 191 -10.65 -6.23 -15.31
CA ILE A 191 -10.19 -5.43 -14.15
C ILE A 191 -8.66 -5.31 -14.06
N GLY A 192 -7.93 -6.30 -14.60
CA GLY A 192 -6.47 -6.25 -14.70
C GLY A 192 -5.94 -5.01 -15.40
N HIS A 193 -6.69 -4.45 -16.36
CA HIS A 193 -6.28 -3.28 -17.16
C HIS A 193 -6.84 -1.94 -16.66
N LEU A 194 -7.73 -1.97 -15.67
CA LEU A 194 -8.23 -0.79 -14.99
C LEU A 194 -7.12 -0.19 -14.12
N ARG A 195 -6.94 1.13 -14.18
CA ARG A 195 -5.96 1.83 -13.32
C ARG A 195 -6.46 1.86 -11.87
N ALA A 196 -5.54 1.95 -10.91
CA ALA A 196 -5.87 1.97 -9.49
C ALA A 196 -6.78 3.16 -9.08
N ILE A 197 -6.59 4.35 -9.66
CA ILE A 197 -7.41 5.53 -9.34
C ILE A 197 -8.89 5.30 -9.72
N PRO A 198 -9.26 4.99 -11.00
CA PRO A 198 -10.64 4.66 -11.35
C PRO A 198 -11.24 3.51 -10.54
N TRP A 199 -10.43 2.50 -10.20
CA TRP A 199 -10.85 1.38 -9.37
C TRP A 199 -11.30 1.84 -7.98
N VAL A 200 -10.45 2.57 -7.25
CA VAL A 200 -10.80 3.07 -5.92
C VAL A 200 -11.95 4.07 -6.01
N PHE A 201 -11.87 5.00 -6.96
CA PHE A 201 -12.84 6.09 -7.10
C PHE A 201 -14.26 5.57 -7.34
N ALA A 202 -14.44 4.56 -8.21
CA ALA A 202 -15.76 3.98 -8.49
C ALA A 202 -16.44 3.41 -7.23
N TRP A 203 -15.69 2.69 -6.39
CA TRP A 203 -16.21 2.14 -5.12
C TRP A 203 -16.37 3.17 -4.01
N THR A 204 -15.63 4.27 -4.07
CA THR A 204 -15.82 5.39 -3.14
C THR A 204 -17.15 6.10 -3.41
N GLN A 205 -17.57 6.23 -4.68
CA GLN A 205 -18.86 6.85 -5.02
C GLN A 205 -20.05 6.10 -4.41
N THR A 206 -19.97 4.77 -4.32
CA THR A 206 -21.06 3.94 -3.80
C THR A 206 -21.02 3.77 -2.28
N ARG A 207 -20.02 4.37 -1.62
CA ARG A 207 -19.77 4.23 -0.16
C ARG A 207 -19.59 2.79 0.30
N PHE A 208 -19.33 1.86 -0.63
CA PHE A 208 -19.05 0.46 -0.32
C PHE A 208 -17.56 0.23 -0.07
N VAL A 209 -16.69 0.99 -0.75
CA VAL A 209 -15.24 1.01 -0.54
C VAL A 209 -14.60 -0.39 -0.53
N LEU A 210 -15.15 -1.30 -1.34
CA LEU A 210 -14.74 -2.70 -1.47
C LEU A 210 -13.21 -2.91 -1.55
N PRO A 211 -12.44 -2.11 -2.31
CA PRO A 211 -10.99 -2.31 -2.44
C PRO A 211 -10.22 -2.20 -1.13
N ALA A 212 -10.78 -1.52 -0.13
CA ALA A 212 -10.06 -1.23 1.11
C ALA A 212 -10.11 -2.36 2.14
N TRP A 213 -11.19 -3.14 2.16
CA TRP A 213 -11.43 -4.14 3.22
C TRP A 213 -11.62 -5.57 2.69
N LEU A 214 -11.85 -5.76 1.39
CA LEU A 214 -12.07 -7.10 0.82
C LEU A 214 -10.87 -8.02 1.10
N GLY A 215 -11.17 -9.22 1.60
CA GLY A 215 -10.18 -10.24 1.95
C GLY A 215 -9.68 -10.16 3.39
N VAL A 216 -9.64 -8.97 4.01
CA VAL A 216 -9.12 -8.76 5.38
C VAL A 216 -9.83 -9.66 6.38
N GLY A 217 -11.17 -9.63 6.37
CA GLY A 217 -11.98 -10.42 7.30
C GLY A 217 -11.74 -11.92 7.16
N ALA A 218 -11.56 -12.43 5.94
CA ALA A 218 -11.26 -13.84 5.70
C ALA A 218 -9.88 -14.23 6.25
N GLY A 219 -8.88 -13.37 6.08
CA GLY A 219 -7.54 -13.60 6.61
C GLY A 219 -7.49 -13.60 8.13
N VAL A 220 -8.07 -12.58 8.76
CA VAL A 220 -8.09 -12.45 10.23
C VAL A 220 -8.92 -13.58 10.85
N LYS A 221 -10.11 -13.86 10.31
CA LYS A 221 -10.97 -14.94 10.80
C LYS A 221 -10.29 -16.31 10.70
N GLY A 222 -9.61 -16.60 9.59
CA GLY A 222 -8.92 -17.88 9.42
C GLY A 222 -7.80 -18.11 10.42
N VAL A 223 -7.13 -17.05 10.87
CA VAL A 223 -6.11 -17.14 11.93
C VAL A 223 -6.74 -17.21 13.33
N CYS A 224 -7.84 -16.50 13.58
CA CYS A 224 -8.60 -16.62 14.83
C CYS A 224 -9.14 -18.04 15.04
N GLU A 225 -9.66 -18.69 13.99
CA GLU A 225 -10.17 -20.07 14.04
C GLU A 225 -9.08 -21.10 14.38
N LYS A 226 -7.82 -20.77 14.14
CA LYS A 226 -6.66 -21.59 14.52
C LYS A 226 -6.18 -21.36 15.96
N GLY A 227 -6.83 -20.48 16.71
CA GLY A 227 -6.52 -20.22 18.12
C GLY A 227 -5.53 -19.08 18.38
N HIS A 228 -5.16 -18.30 17.37
CA HIS A 228 -4.17 -17.22 17.50
C HIS A 228 -4.78 -15.84 17.86
N THR A 229 -5.98 -15.82 18.42
CA THR A 229 -6.69 -14.56 18.75
C THR A 229 -5.91 -13.68 19.72
N GLU A 230 -5.26 -14.26 20.74
CA GLU A 230 -4.47 -13.48 21.70
C GLU A 230 -3.19 -12.92 21.07
N ASP A 231 -2.57 -13.64 20.13
CA ASP A 231 -1.42 -13.15 19.37
C ASP A 231 -1.81 -11.93 18.52
N LEU A 232 -2.99 -11.94 17.88
CA LEU A 232 -3.49 -10.80 17.11
C LEU A 232 -3.75 -9.56 17.97
N LYS A 233 -4.31 -9.74 19.18
CA LYS A 233 -4.48 -8.65 20.14
C LYS A 233 -3.13 -8.09 20.59
N ALA A 234 -2.16 -8.96 20.87
CA ALA A 234 -0.81 -8.55 21.22
C ALA A 234 -0.16 -7.77 20.06
N MET A 235 -0.26 -8.26 18.82
CA MET A 235 0.21 -7.54 17.63
C MET A 235 -0.42 -6.16 17.50
N TYR A 236 -1.71 -6.01 17.78
CA TYR A 236 -2.38 -4.70 17.72
C TYR A 236 -1.87 -3.72 18.79
N ASN A 237 -1.58 -4.20 20.00
CA ASN A 237 -1.12 -3.35 21.10
C ASN A 237 0.38 -3.03 21.04
N GLU A 238 1.19 -3.97 20.54
CA GLU A 238 2.65 -3.91 20.64
C GLU A 238 3.34 -3.62 19.30
N TRP A 239 2.69 -3.84 18.14
CA TRP A 239 3.31 -3.66 16.83
C TRP A 239 2.66 -2.52 16.02
N PRO A 240 3.33 -1.34 15.93
CA PRO A 240 2.77 -0.16 15.27
C PRO A 240 2.34 -0.37 13.82
N PHE A 241 3.03 -1.25 13.08
CA PHE A 241 2.66 -1.59 11.72
C PHE A 241 1.29 -2.30 11.66
N PHE A 242 1.05 -3.27 12.54
CA PHE A 242 -0.21 -3.99 12.56
C PHE A 242 -1.35 -3.10 13.06
N GLN A 243 -1.10 -2.31 14.11
CA GLN A 243 -2.03 -1.32 14.64
C GLN A 243 -2.49 -0.35 13.53
N SER A 244 -1.55 0.35 12.89
CA SER A 244 -1.87 1.32 11.83
C SER A 244 -2.59 0.70 10.64
N THR A 245 -2.28 -0.56 10.30
CA THR A 245 -2.98 -1.29 9.24
C THR A 245 -4.45 -1.54 9.62
N VAL A 246 -4.71 -1.97 10.86
CA VAL A 246 -6.06 -2.21 11.36
C VAL A 246 -6.85 -0.91 11.52
N ASP A 247 -6.26 0.13 12.10
CA ASP A 247 -6.88 1.46 12.28
C ASP A 247 -7.34 2.06 10.95
N LEU A 248 -6.52 1.89 9.90
CA LEU A 248 -6.83 2.35 8.56
C LEU A 248 -8.02 1.59 7.95
N ILE A 249 -8.14 0.29 8.22
CA ILE A 249 -9.29 -0.52 7.80
C ILE A 249 -10.54 -0.12 8.58
N GLU A 250 -10.42 0.09 9.90
CA GLU A 250 -11.52 0.53 10.77
C GLU A 250 -12.06 1.88 10.33
N MET A 251 -11.18 2.86 10.07
CA MET A 251 -11.55 4.18 9.57
C MET A 251 -12.34 4.08 8.26
N VAL A 252 -11.87 3.28 7.30
CA VAL A 252 -12.57 3.13 6.02
C VAL A 252 -13.92 2.42 6.18
N LEU A 253 -14.01 1.44 7.08
CA LEU A 253 -15.29 0.81 7.40
C LEU A 253 -16.25 1.79 8.09
N GLY A 254 -15.76 2.70 8.93
CA GLY A 254 -16.55 3.77 9.53
C GLY A 254 -17.12 4.77 8.51
N GLU A 255 -16.43 4.98 7.39
CA GLU A 255 -16.94 5.79 6.27
C GLU A 255 -17.93 5.05 5.37
N SER A 256 -17.94 3.71 5.42
CA SER A 256 -18.83 2.86 4.64
C SER A 256 -20.26 2.90 5.17
N ARG A 257 -21.25 2.94 4.27
CA ARG A 257 -22.68 2.90 4.64
C ARG A 257 -23.38 1.77 3.90
N HIS A 258 -23.47 0.61 4.56
CA HIS A 258 -24.07 -0.61 4.02
C HIS A 258 -25.54 -0.45 3.58
N SER A 259 -26.27 0.49 4.19
CA SER A 259 -27.67 0.77 3.81
C SER A 259 -27.81 1.50 2.46
N TYR A 260 -26.81 2.28 2.05
CA TYR A 260 -26.83 2.96 0.75
C TYR A 260 -26.44 2.02 -0.39
N SER A 261 -25.54 1.07 -0.15
CA SER A 261 -25.12 0.09 -1.16
C SER A 261 -26.16 -1.00 -1.45
N GLN A 262 -27.13 -1.22 -0.56
CA GLN A 262 -28.26 -2.12 -0.81
C GLN A 262 -29.44 -1.45 -1.54
N ALA A 263 -29.44 -0.11 -1.62
CA ALA A 263 -30.50 0.67 -2.25
C ALA A 263 -30.23 0.93 -3.75
N LEU A 264 -28.99 0.66 -4.21
CA LEU A 264 -28.56 0.63 -5.60
C LEU A 264 -28.55 -0.83 -6.08
#